data_AF-A0A4Y8UJZ0-F1
#
_entry.id   AF-A0A4Y8UJZ0-F1
#
_cell.length_a   1.000
_cell.length_b   1.000
_cell.length_c   1.000
_cell.angle_alpha   90.00
_cell.angle_beta   90.00
_cell.angle_gamma   90.00
#
_symmetry.space_group_name_H-M   'P 1'
#
loop_
_entity.id
_entity.type
_entity.pdbx_description
1 polymer ?
#
loop_
_entity_poly.entity_id
_entity_poly.type
_entity_poly.pdbx_seq_one_letter_code
_entity_poly.pdbx_strand_id
1 'polypeptide(L)'
;MSDPTVVLTPAIDVMTQAVRDLDADVLDVRECEETFVEWVAHTLAAVVANVPWLHRTPQEPALSAQADLVRQLVAMLTDGDDLELLRYRTIPIALCFDPAAALVRLGVRELVDDDLRQLDLLITQTEDNLARVGGRLDQRAHADGLEAEFLTLDPTDETTDTRRRDLWEELRALRAAMLAQGQEHSPAAATALARLHVTRNRIEELWEHDVDLYRRAYAATFDQLLRERGVCAGVRLAIDEPRPAQTTAFDELLALVETHAYERTPLPMTGRPHDPRAGALPDVLRASGLGYRHRVDAAW
;
A
#
# COMPACT_ATOMS: atom_id res chain seq x y z
N MET A 1 -23.97 0.58 -22.73
CA MET A 1 -23.90 1.99 -22.28
C MET A 1 -23.56 2.81 -23.50
N SER A 2 -24.40 3.78 -23.85
CA SER A 2 -24.09 4.74 -24.92
C SER A 2 -22.79 5.47 -24.58
N ASP A 3 -21.94 5.68 -25.56
CA ASP A 3 -20.67 6.40 -25.40
C ASP A 3 -20.96 7.82 -24.86
N PRO A 4 -20.46 8.21 -23.67
CA PRO A 4 -20.72 9.52 -23.07
C PRO A 4 -20.29 10.69 -23.98
N THR A 5 -19.38 10.42 -24.92
CA THR A 5 -18.92 11.33 -25.97
C THR A 5 -20.04 11.78 -26.91
N VAL A 6 -21.09 10.95 -27.10
CA VAL A 6 -22.21 11.26 -28.02
C VAL A 6 -23.23 12.23 -27.40
N VAL A 7 -23.31 12.31 -26.07
CA VAL A 7 -24.33 13.12 -25.36
C VAL A 7 -23.75 14.42 -24.83
N LEU A 8 -22.47 14.47 -24.48
CA LEU A 8 -21.85 15.66 -23.87
C LEU A 8 -21.47 16.74 -24.88
N THR A 9 -21.05 16.36 -26.10
CA THR A 9 -20.60 17.32 -27.12
C THR A 9 -21.67 18.35 -27.50
N PRO A 10 -22.95 17.98 -27.79
CA PRO A 10 -23.97 18.97 -28.13
C PRO A 10 -24.32 19.92 -26.97
N ALA A 11 -24.27 19.43 -25.73
CA ALA A 11 -24.53 20.26 -24.54
C ALA A 11 -23.41 21.27 -24.32
N ILE A 12 -22.16 20.85 -24.48
CA ILE A 12 -20.99 21.73 -24.43
C ILE A 12 -21.07 22.76 -25.56
N ASP A 13 -21.42 22.36 -26.78
CA ASP A 13 -21.58 23.28 -27.91
C ASP A 13 -22.61 24.39 -27.61
N VAL A 14 -23.78 24.02 -27.08
CA VAL A 14 -24.83 24.98 -26.71
C VAL A 14 -24.36 25.93 -25.61
N MET A 15 -23.69 25.43 -24.58
CA MET A 15 -23.18 26.26 -23.47
C MET A 15 -22.06 27.20 -23.95
N THR A 16 -21.14 26.69 -24.76
CA THR A 16 -20.00 27.46 -25.30
C THR A 16 -20.48 28.54 -26.27
N GLN A 17 -21.50 28.24 -27.08
CA GLN A 17 -22.12 29.21 -27.99
C GLN A 17 -22.89 30.29 -27.23
N ALA A 18 -23.66 29.92 -26.21
CA ALA A 18 -24.38 30.88 -25.39
C ALA A 18 -23.45 31.88 -24.68
N VAL A 19 -22.25 31.45 -24.28
CA VAL A 19 -21.22 32.34 -23.71
C VAL A 19 -20.62 33.27 -24.78
N ARG A 20 -20.38 32.78 -26.01
CA ARG A 20 -19.90 33.62 -27.12
C ARG A 20 -20.90 34.71 -27.51
N ASP A 21 -22.18 34.40 -27.45
CA ASP A 21 -23.26 35.33 -27.77
C ASP A 21 -23.43 36.44 -26.71
N LEU A 22 -22.77 36.31 -25.54
CA LEU A 22 -22.85 37.25 -24.40
C LEU A 22 -21.77 38.35 -24.38
N ASP A 23 -20.92 38.44 -25.41
CA ASP A 23 -19.80 39.40 -25.54
C ASP A 23 -18.73 39.23 -24.43
N ALA A 24 -17.73 38.38 -24.72
CA ALA A 24 -16.74 37.88 -23.77
C ALA A 24 -15.76 38.93 -23.21
N ASP A 25 -15.68 40.12 -23.81
CA ASP A 25 -14.74 41.19 -23.42
C ASP A 25 -15.14 41.95 -22.14
N VAL A 26 -16.31 41.65 -21.55
CA VAL A 26 -16.90 42.40 -20.42
C VAL A 26 -17.08 41.55 -19.15
N LEU A 27 -16.81 40.25 -19.19
CA LEU A 27 -17.18 39.33 -18.11
C LEU A 27 -16.00 39.01 -17.19
N ASP A 28 -15.84 39.80 -16.13
CA ASP A 28 -15.20 39.31 -14.91
C ASP A 28 -16.21 38.45 -14.15
N VAL A 29 -16.04 37.12 -14.24
CA VAL A 29 -16.90 36.12 -13.57
C VAL A 29 -16.95 36.34 -12.05
N ARG A 30 -15.96 37.04 -11.48
CA ARG A 30 -15.84 37.29 -10.03
C ARG A 30 -16.63 38.51 -9.54
N GLU A 31 -17.01 39.43 -10.42
CA GLU A 31 -17.76 40.66 -10.06
C GLU A 31 -19.27 40.54 -10.32
N CYS A 32 -19.71 39.43 -10.90
CA CYS A 32 -21.05 39.25 -11.39
C CYS A 32 -21.88 38.35 -10.45
N GLU A 33 -22.49 38.91 -9.41
CA GLU A 33 -23.50 38.19 -8.61
C GLU A 33 -24.61 37.66 -9.55
N GLU A 34 -24.68 36.33 -9.68
CA GLU A 34 -25.72 35.56 -10.39
C GLU A 34 -25.82 35.76 -11.92
N THR A 35 -24.69 35.79 -12.64
CA THR A 35 -24.76 35.75 -14.13
C THR A 35 -24.86 34.33 -14.68
N PHE A 36 -25.58 34.18 -15.80
CA PHE A 36 -25.64 32.93 -16.58
C PHE A 36 -24.24 32.35 -16.89
N VAL A 37 -23.23 33.23 -17.02
CA VAL A 37 -21.83 32.86 -17.25
C VAL A 37 -21.21 32.12 -16.07
N GLU A 38 -21.51 32.55 -14.84
CA GLU A 38 -21.08 31.86 -13.63
C GLU A 38 -21.69 30.44 -13.56
N TRP A 39 -22.99 30.31 -13.87
CA TRP A 39 -23.67 29.00 -13.95
C TRP A 39 -23.06 28.08 -15.02
N VAL A 40 -22.75 28.64 -16.20
CA VAL A 40 -22.09 27.88 -17.28
C VAL A 40 -20.68 27.48 -16.86
N ALA A 41 -19.90 28.36 -16.24
CA ALA A 41 -18.55 28.05 -15.76
C ALA A 41 -18.57 26.94 -14.69
N HIS A 42 -19.48 26.99 -13.71
CA HIS A 42 -19.66 25.94 -12.71
C HIS A 42 -20.09 24.60 -13.35
N THR A 43 -21.00 24.64 -14.32
CA THR A 43 -21.47 23.43 -15.03
C THR A 43 -20.33 22.82 -15.85
N LEU A 44 -19.57 23.63 -16.58
CA LEU A 44 -18.40 23.19 -17.34
C LEU A 44 -17.31 22.65 -16.41
N ALA A 45 -17.06 23.29 -15.27
CA ALA A 45 -16.12 22.78 -14.26
C ALA A 45 -16.54 21.40 -13.73
N ALA A 46 -17.82 21.20 -13.44
CA ALA A 46 -18.35 19.89 -13.05
C ALA A 46 -18.19 18.84 -14.16
N VAL A 47 -18.45 19.20 -15.41
CA VAL A 47 -18.25 18.30 -16.56
C VAL A 47 -16.76 17.95 -16.72
N VAL A 48 -15.87 18.94 -16.71
CA VAL A 48 -14.42 18.76 -16.84
C VAL A 48 -13.84 17.93 -15.68
N ALA A 49 -14.31 18.16 -14.45
CA ALA A 49 -13.87 17.44 -13.26
C ALA A 49 -14.23 15.94 -13.28
N ASN A 50 -15.33 15.56 -13.95
CA ASN A 50 -15.81 14.18 -14.01
C ASN A 50 -15.50 13.49 -15.35
N VAL A 51 -15.06 14.24 -16.37
CA VAL A 51 -14.76 13.74 -17.71
C VAL A 51 -13.40 14.31 -18.18
N PRO A 52 -12.27 13.79 -17.65
CA PRO A 52 -10.94 14.40 -17.81
C PRO A 52 -10.40 14.41 -19.24
N TRP A 53 -10.97 13.65 -20.19
CA TRP A 53 -10.50 13.69 -21.58
C TRP A 53 -10.98 14.94 -22.34
N LEU A 54 -12.00 15.65 -21.83
CA LEU A 54 -12.54 16.86 -22.46
C LEU A 54 -11.54 18.03 -22.47
N HIS A 55 -10.62 18.09 -21.50
CA HIS A 55 -9.55 19.10 -21.51
C HIS A 55 -8.32 18.69 -22.34
N ARG A 56 -8.28 17.45 -22.89
CA ARG A 56 -7.06 16.86 -23.48
C ARG A 56 -7.14 16.47 -24.95
N THR A 57 -8.28 16.63 -25.62
CA THR A 57 -8.44 16.08 -26.97
C THR A 57 -8.69 17.15 -28.03
N PRO A 58 -7.64 17.81 -28.57
CA PRO A 58 -7.75 18.60 -29.79
C PRO A 58 -7.43 17.69 -30.98
N GLN A 59 -8.42 16.98 -31.51
CA GLN A 59 -8.26 16.32 -32.82
C GLN A 59 -8.85 17.13 -33.98
N GLU A 60 -9.68 18.14 -33.71
CA GLU A 60 -10.28 19.00 -34.75
C GLU A 60 -10.13 20.49 -34.42
N PRO A 61 -9.95 21.38 -35.42
CA PRO A 61 -9.75 22.82 -35.20
C PRO A 61 -10.93 23.52 -34.51
N ALA A 62 -12.17 23.11 -34.78
CA ALA A 62 -13.36 23.67 -34.12
C ALA A 62 -13.42 23.29 -32.63
N LEU A 63 -13.07 22.03 -32.33
CA LEU A 63 -12.93 21.54 -30.96
C LEU A 63 -11.78 22.22 -30.22
N SER A 64 -10.73 22.68 -30.91
CA SER A 64 -9.63 23.41 -30.26
C SER A 64 -10.09 24.77 -29.71
N ALA A 65 -10.82 25.57 -30.50
CA ALA A 65 -11.31 26.88 -30.06
C ALA A 65 -12.38 26.79 -28.96
N GLN A 66 -13.20 25.74 -28.97
CA GLN A 66 -14.15 25.46 -27.89
C GLN A 66 -13.43 24.96 -26.63
N ALA A 67 -12.46 24.06 -26.78
CA ALA A 67 -11.64 23.59 -25.66
C ALA A 67 -10.81 24.72 -25.04
N ASP A 68 -10.36 25.71 -25.83
CA ASP A 68 -9.68 26.91 -25.33
C ASP A 68 -10.63 27.79 -24.50
N LEU A 69 -11.87 28.00 -24.96
CA LEU A 69 -12.86 28.77 -24.18
C LEU A 69 -13.26 28.05 -22.88
N VAL A 70 -13.47 26.73 -22.95
CA VAL A 70 -13.73 25.91 -21.75
C VAL A 70 -12.56 26.00 -20.78
N ARG A 71 -11.31 25.91 -21.27
CA ARG A 71 -10.10 26.07 -20.45
C ARG A 71 -10.02 27.46 -19.81
N GLN A 72 -10.35 28.52 -20.55
CA GLN A 72 -10.37 29.88 -20.00
C GLN A 72 -11.44 30.06 -18.92
N LEU A 73 -12.68 29.62 -19.17
CA LEU A 73 -13.78 29.72 -18.20
C LEU A 73 -13.49 28.92 -16.93
N VAL A 74 -12.94 27.70 -17.07
CA VAL A 74 -12.51 26.89 -15.94
C VAL A 74 -11.35 27.55 -15.19
N ALA A 75 -10.32 28.02 -15.88
CA ALA A 75 -9.17 28.68 -15.25
C ALA A 75 -9.55 29.97 -14.51
N MET A 76 -10.56 30.71 -14.99
CA MET A 76 -11.10 31.87 -14.28
C MET A 76 -11.83 31.48 -12.99
N LEU A 77 -12.50 30.33 -12.98
CA LEU A 77 -13.22 29.79 -11.82
C LEU A 77 -12.27 29.18 -10.78
N THR A 78 -11.15 28.60 -11.22
CA THR A 78 -10.21 27.85 -10.38
C THR A 78 -8.94 28.62 -10.06
N ASP A 79 -8.82 29.87 -10.51
CA ASP A 79 -7.61 30.69 -10.44
C ASP A 79 -6.36 30.00 -11.05
N GLY A 80 -6.59 29.06 -11.98
CA GLY A 80 -5.54 28.22 -12.55
C GLY A 80 -5.04 27.09 -11.64
N ASP A 81 -5.65 26.87 -10.48
CA ASP A 81 -5.38 25.73 -9.60
C ASP A 81 -6.27 24.53 -9.99
N ASP A 82 -5.68 23.52 -10.63
CA ASP A 82 -6.38 22.28 -11.00
C ASP A 82 -6.93 21.53 -9.77
N LEU A 83 -6.47 21.82 -8.55
CA LEU A 83 -7.05 21.26 -7.33
C LEU A 83 -8.44 21.83 -7.02
N GLU A 84 -8.74 23.06 -7.42
CA GLU A 84 -10.06 23.67 -7.22
C GLU A 84 -11.14 22.99 -8.09
N LEU A 85 -10.75 22.35 -9.21
CA LEU A 85 -11.66 21.50 -10.00
C LEU A 85 -12.28 20.36 -9.18
N LEU A 86 -11.58 19.88 -8.14
CA LEU A 86 -12.05 18.76 -7.33
C LEU A 86 -13.34 19.07 -6.57
N ARG A 87 -13.60 20.35 -6.28
CA ARG A 87 -14.85 20.79 -5.62
C ARG A 87 -16.09 20.49 -6.47
N TYR A 88 -15.92 20.46 -7.79
CA TYR A 88 -16.99 20.19 -8.75
C TYR A 88 -17.11 18.71 -9.13
N ARG A 89 -16.26 17.85 -8.55
CA ARG A 89 -16.28 16.42 -8.79
C ARG A 89 -17.47 15.78 -8.08
N THR A 90 -18.16 14.86 -8.75
CA THR A 90 -19.31 14.11 -8.22
C THR A 90 -19.07 12.61 -8.18
N ILE A 91 -18.03 12.13 -8.88
CA ILE A 91 -17.59 10.74 -8.88
C ILE A 91 -16.37 10.60 -7.95
N PRO A 92 -16.24 9.50 -7.18
CA PRO A 92 -15.08 9.32 -6.31
C PRO A 92 -13.73 9.42 -7.03
N ILE A 93 -12.73 9.95 -6.33
CA ILE A 93 -11.34 9.94 -6.80
C ILE A 93 -10.77 8.55 -6.53
N ALA A 94 -10.30 7.85 -7.58
CA ALA A 94 -9.59 6.60 -7.44
C ALA A 94 -8.10 6.88 -7.20
N LEU A 95 -7.59 6.55 -6.01
CA LEU A 95 -6.15 6.64 -5.71
C LEU A 95 -5.55 5.25 -5.57
N CYS A 96 -4.47 5.00 -6.31
CA CYS A 96 -3.67 3.80 -6.13
C CYS A 96 -2.73 3.99 -4.93
N PHE A 97 -2.89 3.16 -3.90
CA PHE A 97 -2.08 3.22 -2.70
C PHE A 97 -1.78 1.80 -2.21
N ASP A 98 -0.49 1.53 -1.99
CA ASP A 98 0.00 0.30 -1.39
C ASP A 98 0.39 0.57 0.08
N PRO A 99 -0.46 0.17 1.06
CA PRO A 99 -0.17 0.36 2.48
C PRO A 99 1.04 -0.44 2.96
N ALA A 100 1.30 -1.62 2.38
CA ALA A 100 2.44 -2.44 2.75
C ALA A 100 3.74 -1.78 2.30
N ALA A 101 3.81 -1.30 1.05
CA ALA A 101 4.99 -0.57 0.55
C ALA A 101 5.25 0.73 1.35
N ALA A 102 4.20 1.42 1.82
CA ALA A 102 4.37 2.58 2.69
C ALA A 102 5.01 2.20 4.05
N LEU A 103 4.56 1.13 4.68
CA LEU A 103 5.13 0.63 5.94
C LEU A 103 6.56 0.06 5.75
N VAL A 104 6.85 -0.56 4.60
CA VAL A 104 8.21 -0.99 4.22
C VAL A 104 9.15 0.22 4.10
N ARG A 105 8.73 1.30 3.42
CA ARG A 105 9.54 2.54 3.34
C ARG A 105 9.84 3.15 4.71
N LEU A 106 8.95 2.95 5.68
CA LEU A 106 9.11 3.38 7.07
C LEU A 106 10.02 2.46 7.89
N GLY A 107 10.48 1.33 7.35
CA GLY A 107 11.33 0.36 8.06
C GLY A 107 10.56 -0.69 8.87
N VAL A 108 9.22 -0.70 8.81
CA VAL A 108 8.41 -1.56 9.69
C VAL A 108 8.55 -3.03 9.31
N ARG A 109 8.69 -3.35 8.02
CA ARG A 109 8.87 -4.74 7.58
C ARG A 109 10.22 -5.29 8.05
N GLU A 110 11.27 -4.47 8.06
CA GLU A 110 12.59 -4.84 8.58
C GLU A 110 12.53 -5.19 10.07
N LEU A 111 11.70 -4.47 10.84
CA LEU A 111 11.45 -4.81 12.24
C LEU A 111 10.76 -6.18 12.40
N VAL A 112 9.75 -6.47 11.57
CA VAL A 112 9.08 -7.78 11.51
C VAL A 112 10.08 -8.88 11.15
N ASP A 113 10.83 -8.69 10.07
CA ASP A 113 11.79 -9.66 9.55
C ASP A 113 12.92 -9.93 10.55
N ASP A 114 13.38 -8.92 11.28
CA ASP A 114 14.37 -9.08 12.35
C ASP A 114 13.83 -9.92 13.52
N ASP A 115 12.60 -9.64 13.98
CA ASP A 115 11.95 -10.40 15.05
C ASP A 115 11.70 -11.86 14.62
N LEU A 116 11.25 -12.08 13.39
CA LEU A 116 11.05 -13.41 12.80
C LEU A 116 12.37 -14.17 12.66
N ARG A 117 13.44 -13.51 12.17
CA ARG A 117 14.76 -14.14 12.04
C ARG A 117 15.30 -14.58 13.40
N GLN A 118 15.13 -13.77 14.44
CA GLN A 118 15.52 -14.15 15.80
C GLN A 118 14.70 -15.33 16.32
N LEU A 119 13.39 -15.37 16.05
CA LEU A 119 12.55 -16.50 16.43
C LEU A 119 12.90 -17.77 15.65
N ASP A 120 13.15 -17.68 14.36
CA ASP A 120 13.54 -18.82 13.52
C ASP A 120 14.87 -19.44 13.97
N LEU A 121 15.82 -18.61 14.41
CA LEU A 121 17.04 -19.09 15.06
C LEU A 121 16.75 -19.84 16.36
N LEU A 122 15.87 -19.31 17.22
CA LEU A 122 15.50 -19.96 18.48
C LEU A 122 14.73 -21.27 18.25
N ILE A 123 13.85 -21.30 17.26
CA ILE A 123 13.11 -22.50 16.83
C ILE A 123 14.11 -23.58 16.41
N THR A 124 15.02 -23.24 15.48
CA THR A 124 16.03 -24.16 14.96
C THR A 124 16.90 -24.72 16.09
N GLN A 125 17.40 -23.85 16.98
CA GLN A 125 18.21 -24.26 18.12
C GLN A 125 17.43 -25.18 19.08
N THR A 126 16.14 -24.91 19.30
CA THR A 126 15.30 -25.72 20.19
C THR A 126 15.00 -27.08 19.57
N GLU A 127 14.72 -27.13 18.26
CA GLU A 127 14.54 -28.36 17.49
C GLU A 127 15.80 -29.22 17.49
N ASP A 128 16.97 -28.62 17.23
CA ASP A 128 18.26 -29.33 17.27
C ASP A 128 18.55 -29.90 18.65
N ASN A 129 18.26 -29.14 19.71
CA ASN A 129 18.45 -29.61 21.08
C ASN A 129 17.49 -30.76 21.43
N LEU A 130 16.22 -30.67 21.02
CA LEU A 130 15.24 -31.74 21.22
C LEU A 130 15.63 -33.00 20.43
N ALA A 131 15.99 -32.85 19.16
CA ALA A 131 16.47 -33.95 18.33
C ALA A 131 17.72 -34.61 18.92
N ARG A 132 18.66 -33.81 19.43
CA ARG A 132 19.84 -34.32 20.14
C ARG A 132 19.43 -35.09 21.38
N VAL A 133 18.49 -34.61 22.20
CA VAL A 133 18.04 -35.34 23.41
C VAL A 133 17.33 -36.64 23.05
N GLY A 134 16.44 -36.62 22.05
CA GLY A 134 15.63 -37.77 21.65
C GLY A 134 16.36 -38.84 20.86
N GLY A 135 17.36 -38.47 20.07
CA GLY A 135 18.07 -39.41 19.21
C GLY A 135 18.96 -40.36 20.00
N ARG A 136 18.93 -41.65 19.65
CA ARG A 136 19.86 -42.65 20.13
C ARG A 136 21.27 -42.43 19.54
N LEU A 137 22.29 -43.03 20.15
CA LEU A 137 23.69 -42.85 19.72
C LEU A 137 23.93 -43.28 18.27
N ASP A 138 23.32 -44.38 17.84
CA ASP A 138 23.34 -44.89 16.46
C ASP A 138 22.67 -43.91 15.48
N GLN A 139 21.51 -43.36 15.86
CA GLN A 139 20.81 -42.36 15.04
C GLN A 139 21.63 -41.07 14.90
N ARG A 140 22.26 -40.60 15.97
CA ARG A 140 23.13 -39.41 15.92
C ARG A 140 24.35 -39.66 15.02
N ALA A 141 25.01 -40.81 15.18
CA ALA A 141 26.14 -41.17 14.33
C ALA A 141 25.74 -41.31 12.85
N HIS A 142 24.53 -41.80 12.57
CA HIS A 142 24.00 -41.86 11.20
C HIS A 142 23.76 -40.46 10.63
N ALA A 143 23.16 -39.55 11.40
CA ALA A 143 22.98 -38.16 10.99
C ALA A 143 24.32 -37.47 10.69
N ASP A 144 25.31 -37.63 11.57
CA ASP A 144 26.65 -37.05 11.40
C ASP A 144 27.33 -37.62 10.13
N GLY A 145 27.15 -38.92 9.85
CA GLY A 145 27.65 -39.58 8.65
C GLY A 145 27.01 -39.05 7.36
N LEU A 146 25.69 -38.88 7.35
CA LEU A 146 24.96 -38.30 6.21
C LEU A 146 25.35 -36.85 5.95
N GLU A 147 25.53 -36.05 7.01
CA GLU A 147 25.96 -34.65 6.89
C GLU A 147 27.41 -34.54 6.39
N ALA A 148 28.30 -35.39 6.89
CA ALA A 148 29.67 -35.47 6.40
C ALA A 148 29.71 -35.85 4.91
N GLU A 149 28.93 -36.83 4.48
CA GLU A 149 28.83 -37.20 3.06
C GLU A 149 28.29 -36.03 2.22
N PHE A 150 27.21 -35.38 2.66
CA PHE A 150 26.60 -34.26 1.96
C PHE A 150 27.58 -33.10 1.74
N LEU A 151 28.41 -32.78 2.75
CA LEU A 151 29.42 -31.73 2.66
C LEU A 151 30.59 -32.06 1.71
N THR A 152 30.79 -33.33 1.36
CA THR A 152 31.83 -33.74 0.39
C THR A 152 31.40 -33.61 -1.07
N LEU A 153 30.09 -33.50 -1.34
CA LEU A 153 29.56 -33.38 -2.69
C LEU A 153 29.64 -31.93 -3.19
N ASP A 154 30.11 -31.74 -4.42
CA ASP A 154 30.17 -30.42 -5.05
C ASP A 154 28.75 -29.93 -5.38
N PRO A 155 28.30 -28.75 -4.87
CA PRO A 155 26.98 -28.22 -5.18
C PRO A 155 26.80 -27.78 -6.64
N THR A 156 27.88 -27.71 -7.42
CA THR A 156 27.87 -27.29 -8.83
C THR A 156 27.95 -28.47 -9.80
N ASP A 157 28.19 -29.69 -9.31
CA ASP A 157 28.22 -30.90 -10.10
C ASP A 157 26.82 -31.52 -10.21
N GLU A 158 26.17 -31.29 -11.36
CA GLU A 158 24.84 -31.81 -11.70
C GLU A 158 24.74 -33.34 -11.59
N THR A 159 25.85 -34.08 -11.69
CA THR A 159 25.84 -35.54 -11.54
C THR A 159 25.59 -35.98 -10.09
N THR A 160 25.84 -35.10 -9.12
CA THR A 160 25.63 -35.36 -7.69
C THR A 160 24.27 -34.87 -7.18
N ASP A 161 23.51 -34.11 -7.97
CA ASP A 161 22.25 -33.49 -7.56
C ASP A 161 21.24 -34.49 -6.99
N THR A 162 21.11 -35.65 -7.64
CA THR A 162 20.20 -36.71 -7.16
C THR A 162 20.67 -37.22 -5.79
N ARG A 163 21.96 -37.52 -5.63
CA ARG A 163 22.52 -37.99 -4.37
C ARG A 163 22.41 -36.93 -3.26
N ARG A 164 22.67 -35.66 -3.57
CA ARG A 164 22.51 -34.54 -2.63
C ARG A 164 21.07 -34.43 -2.14
N ARG A 165 20.09 -34.57 -3.04
CA ARG A 165 18.66 -34.58 -2.69
C ARG A 165 18.32 -35.76 -1.77
N ASP A 166 18.76 -36.96 -2.14
CA ASP A 166 18.50 -38.18 -1.35
C ASP A 166 19.09 -38.09 0.07
N LEU A 167 20.34 -37.63 0.19
CA LEU A 167 20.99 -37.41 1.48
C LEU A 167 20.23 -36.40 2.33
N TRP A 168 19.74 -35.32 1.71
CA TRP A 168 19.00 -34.28 2.43
C TRP A 168 17.62 -34.75 2.87
N GLU A 169 16.94 -35.56 2.07
CA GLU A 169 15.67 -36.20 2.43
C GLU A 169 15.85 -37.21 3.57
N GLU A 170 16.89 -38.05 3.51
CA GLU A 170 17.21 -39.02 4.54
C GLU A 170 17.57 -38.33 5.87
N LEU A 171 18.44 -37.31 5.82
CA LEU A 171 18.83 -36.53 7.00
C LEU A 171 17.63 -35.79 7.60
N ARG A 172 16.75 -35.21 6.77
CA ARG A 172 15.50 -34.57 7.22
C ARG A 172 14.59 -35.59 7.93
N ALA A 173 14.38 -36.76 7.35
CA ALA A 173 13.53 -37.81 7.93
C ALA A 173 14.10 -38.30 9.27
N LEU A 174 15.41 -38.51 9.35
CA LEU A 174 16.07 -38.93 10.57
C LEU A 174 16.00 -37.87 11.67
N ARG A 175 16.32 -36.61 11.37
CA ARG A 175 16.22 -35.50 12.33
C ARG A 175 14.78 -35.30 12.82
N ALA A 176 13.78 -35.46 11.95
CA ALA A 176 12.37 -35.40 12.34
C ALA A 176 11.98 -36.52 13.32
N ALA A 177 12.44 -37.76 13.09
CA ALA A 177 12.19 -38.88 14.01
C ALA A 177 12.85 -38.64 15.37
N MET A 178 14.10 -38.14 15.37
CA MET A 178 14.82 -37.76 16.59
C MET A 178 14.12 -36.61 17.35
N LEU A 179 13.59 -35.62 16.63
CA LEU A 179 12.82 -34.51 17.20
C LEU A 179 11.54 -35.00 17.87
N ALA A 180 10.77 -35.86 17.21
CA ALA A 180 9.54 -36.44 17.76
C ALA A 180 9.83 -37.21 19.06
N GLN A 181 10.88 -38.04 19.05
CA GLN A 181 11.36 -38.72 20.25
C GLN A 181 11.76 -37.70 21.34
N GLY A 182 12.48 -36.64 20.98
CA GLY A 182 12.89 -35.59 21.92
C GLY A 182 11.71 -34.90 22.58
N GLN A 183 10.65 -34.63 21.82
CA GLN A 183 9.42 -34.01 22.32
C GLN A 183 8.71 -34.91 23.34
N GLU A 184 8.68 -36.23 23.12
CA GLU A 184 8.14 -37.19 24.08
C GLU A 184 8.96 -37.25 25.37
N HIS A 185 10.29 -37.19 25.27
CA HIS A 185 11.19 -37.23 26.42
C HIS A 185 11.21 -35.92 27.22
N SER A 186 10.91 -34.79 26.58
CA SER A 186 10.90 -33.46 27.21
C SER A 186 9.64 -32.65 26.86
N PRO A 187 8.49 -32.95 27.51
CA PRO A 187 7.23 -32.26 27.24
C PRO A 187 7.28 -30.74 27.48
N ALA A 188 8.08 -30.29 28.44
CA ALA A 188 8.26 -28.86 28.73
C ALA A 188 8.96 -28.13 27.57
N ALA A 189 10.01 -28.71 27.01
CA ALA A 189 10.71 -28.13 25.85
C ALA A 189 9.86 -28.26 24.56
N ALA A 190 9.09 -29.34 24.39
CA ALA A 190 8.12 -29.46 23.30
C ALA A 190 7.06 -28.34 23.37
N THR A 191 6.55 -28.05 24.57
CA THR A 191 5.61 -26.95 24.79
C THR A 191 6.24 -25.59 24.48
N ALA A 192 7.50 -25.39 24.87
CA ALA A 192 8.24 -24.16 24.55
C ALA A 192 8.41 -23.98 23.03
N LEU A 193 8.79 -25.04 22.32
CA LEU A 193 8.90 -25.03 20.85
C LEU A 193 7.55 -24.72 20.18
N ALA A 194 6.47 -25.35 20.64
CA ALA A 194 5.13 -25.07 20.12
C ALA A 194 4.73 -23.60 20.33
N ARG A 195 5.08 -22.99 21.47
CA ARG A 195 4.87 -21.56 21.71
C ARG A 195 5.67 -20.68 20.75
N LEU A 196 6.94 -21.01 20.47
CA LEU A 196 7.75 -20.26 19.51
C LEU A 196 7.11 -20.25 18.11
N HIS A 197 6.64 -21.42 17.63
CA HIS A 197 5.93 -21.53 16.35
C HIS A 197 4.65 -20.69 16.32
N VAL A 198 3.87 -20.72 17.42
CA VAL A 198 2.66 -19.87 17.54
C VAL A 198 3.01 -18.39 17.53
N THR A 199 4.01 -17.96 18.28
CA THR A 199 4.46 -16.55 18.31
C THR A 199 4.94 -16.10 16.93
N ARG A 200 5.72 -16.92 16.22
CA ARG A 200 6.17 -16.63 14.85
C ARG A 200 4.99 -16.35 13.91
N ASN A 201 3.98 -17.22 13.90
CA ASN A 201 2.81 -17.05 13.03
C ASN A 201 2.00 -15.81 13.42
N ARG A 202 1.84 -15.56 14.72
CA ARG A 202 1.14 -14.37 15.22
C ARG A 202 1.82 -13.05 14.84
N ILE A 203 3.14 -13.04 14.65
CA ILE A 203 3.85 -11.84 14.16
C ILE A 203 3.44 -11.52 12.72
N GLU A 204 3.37 -12.51 11.83
CA GLU A 204 2.91 -12.30 10.45
C GLU A 204 1.42 -11.91 10.41
N GLU A 205 0.58 -12.55 11.24
CA GLU A 205 -0.83 -12.14 11.38
C GLU A 205 -0.98 -10.70 11.86
N LEU A 206 -0.14 -10.28 12.83
CA LEU A 206 -0.13 -8.90 13.32
C LEU A 206 0.36 -7.92 12.25
N TRP A 207 1.32 -8.31 11.40
CA TRP A 207 1.76 -7.50 10.27
C TRP A 207 0.61 -7.24 9.30
N GLU A 208 -0.09 -8.29 8.86
CA GLU A 208 -1.26 -8.16 7.97
C GLU A 208 -2.37 -7.30 8.61
N HIS A 209 -2.60 -7.47 9.91
CA HIS A 209 -3.54 -6.64 10.65
C HIS A 209 -3.14 -5.16 10.67
N ASP A 210 -1.87 -4.85 10.92
CA ASP A 210 -1.35 -3.49 10.93
C ASP A 210 -1.39 -2.85 9.54
N VAL A 211 -1.11 -3.61 8.47
CA VAL A 211 -1.27 -3.14 7.08
C VAL A 211 -2.72 -2.70 6.84
N ASP A 212 -3.70 -3.50 7.28
CA ASP A 212 -5.12 -3.15 7.13
C ASP A 212 -5.55 -1.97 8.02
N LEU A 213 -5.01 -1.84 9.24
CA LEU A 213 -5.25 -0.68 10.09
C LEU A 213 -4.67 0.59 9.45
N TYR A 214 -3.45 0.53 8.92
CA TYR A 214 -2.80 1.67 8.28
C TYR A 214 -3.56 2.09 7.02
N ARG A 215 -4.02 1.13 6.22
CA ARG A 215 -4.90 1.36 5.06
C ARG A 215 -6.14 2.15 5.42
N ARG A 216 -6.82 1.77 6.51
CA ARG A 216 -8.03 2.47 6.99
C ARG A 216 -7.70 3.87 7.52
N ALA A 217 -6.62 4.01 8.28
CA ALA A 217 -6.16 5.29 8.79
C ALA A 217 -5.76 6.26 7.66
N TYR A 218 -5.11 5.73 6.62
CA TYR A 218 -4.72 6.48 5.43
C TYR A 218 -5.95 7.00 4.68
N ALA A 219 -6.95 6.12 4.44
CA ALA A 219 -8.22 6.51 3.81
C ALA A 219 -8.89 7.65 4.57
N ALA A 220 -8.99 7.53 5.90
CA ALA A 220 -9.62 8.54 6.75
C ALA A 220 -8.85 9.87 6.77
N THR A 221 -7.51 9.81 6.84
CA THR A 221 -6.64 11.00 6.79
C THR A 221 -6.80 11.74 5.47
N PHE A 222 -6.91 10.98 4.37
CA PHE A 222 -7.07 11.57 3.05
C PHE A 222 -8.48 12.14 2.82
N ASP A 223 -9.53 11.44 3.26
CA ASP A 223 -10.90 11.99 3.27
C ASP A 223 -10.97 13.32 4.04
N GLN A 224 -10.27 13.41 5.18
CA GLN A 224 -10.20 14.64 5.95
C GLN A 224 -9.49 15.76 5.17
N LEU A 225 -8.33 15.48 4.56
CA LEU A 225 -7.60 16.45 3.75
C LEU A 225 -8.47 17.01 2.62
N LEU A 226 -9.21 16.14 1.93
CA LEU A 226 -10.11 16.56 0.86
C LEU A 226 -11.24 17.46 1.37
N ARG A 227 -11.86 17.11 2.51
CA ARG A 227 -12.90 17.94 3.13
C ARG A 227 -12.36 19.30 3.58
N GLU A 228 -11.16 19.35 4.15
CA GLU A 228 -10.47 20.61 4.53
C GLU A 228 -10.26 21.53 3.31
N ARG A 229 -10.18 20.97 2.11
CA ARG A 229 -10.06 21.71 0.84
C ARG A 229 -11.39 21.99 0.14
N GLY A 230 -12.52 21.65 0.76
CA GLY A 230 -13.86 21.83 0.21
C GLY A 230 -14.25 20.81 -0.86
N VAL A 231 -13.46 19.73 -1.02
CA VAL A 231 -13.79 18.65 -1.96
C VAL A 231 -14.89 17.78 -1.37
N CYS A 232 -16.03 17.74 -2.05
CA CYS A 232 -17.22 17.01 -1.61
C CYS A 232 -17.33 15.60 -2.20
N ALA A 233 -16.49 15.26 -3.19
CA ALA A 233 -16.41 13.90 -3.72
C ALA A 233 -15.73 12.97 -2.70
N GLY A 234 -16.29 11.77 -2.51
CA GLY A 234 -15.63 10.74 -1.71
C GLY A 234 -14.36 10.21 -2.36
N VAL A 235 -13.51 9.54 -1.59
CA VAL A 235 -12.33 8.85 -2.11
C VAL A 235 -12.60 7.36 -2.20
N ARG A 236 -12.12 6.76 -3.28
CA ARG A 236 -11.93 5.33 -3.37
C ARG A 236 -10.45 5.01 -3.42
N LEU A 237 -9.94 4.29 -2.42
CA LEU A 237 -8.62 3.69 -2.53
C LEU A 237 -8.72 2.48 -3.46
N ALA A 238 -8.08 2.59 -4.62
CA ALA A 238 -7.96 1.56 -5.64
C ALA A 238 -6.68 0.76 -5.35
N ILE A 239 -6.77 -0.16 -4.40
CA ILE A 239 -5.65 -1.00 -3.95
C ILE A 239 -5.40 -2.07 -5.01
N ASP A 240 -4.15 -2.23 -5.46
CA ASP A 240 -3.71 -3.20 -6.48
C ASP A 240 -4.41 -3.12 -7.85
N GLU A 241 -5.21 -2.08 -8.09
CA GLU A 241 -5.78 -1.81 -9.40
C GLU A 241 -4.74 -1.10 -10.27
N PRO A 242 -4.55 -1.52 -11.54
CA PRO A 242 -3.71 -0.76 -12.46
C PRO A 242 -4.25 0.67 -12.54
N ARG A 243 -3.34 1.64 -12.37
CA ARG A 243 -3.68 3.07 -12.39
C ARG A 243 -4.63 3.35 -13.54
N PRO A 244 -5.88 3.77 -13.29
CA PRO A 244 -6.79 4.04 -14.38
C PRO A 244 -6.13 5.08 -15.28
N ALA A 245 -6.19 4.89 -16.61
CA ALA A 245 -5.58 5.78 -17.60
C ALA A 245 -6.12 7.23 -17.59
N GLN A 246 -6.91 7.61 -16.57
CA GLN A 246 -7.64 8.85 -16.42
C GLN A 246 -7.00 9.85 -15.44
N THR A 247 -5.84 9.60 -14.84
CA THR A 247 -5.38 10.38 -13.65
C THR A 247 -4.21 11.35 -13.84
N THR A 248 -3.65 11.54 -15.03
CA THR A 248 -2.59 12.55 -15.23
C THR A 248 -3.05 14.00 -15.02
N ALA A 249 -4.34 14.24 -14.74
CA ALA A 249 -4.87 15.56 -14.36
C ALA A 249 -4.72 15.85 -12.86
N PHE A 250 -4.35 14.84 -12.07
CA PHE A 250 -4.32 14.94 -10.62
C PHE A 250 -3.04 14.33 -10.04
N ASP A 251 -1.97 14.25 -10.84
CA ASP A 251 -0.68 13.74 -10.37
C ASP A 251 -0.09 14.62 -9.26
N GLU A 252 -0.33 15.93 -9.31
CA GLU A 252 0.05 16.86 -8.25
C GLU A 252 -0.76 16.65 -6.97
N LEU A 253 -2.06 16.36 -7.09
CA LEU A 253 -2.89 15.93 -5.96
C LEU A 253 -2.31 14.64 -5.37
N LEU A 254 -2.01 13.64 -6.20
CA LEU A 254 -1.48 12.36 -5.72
C LEU A 254 -0.15 12.55 -4.98
N ALA A 255 0.78 13.34 -5.52
CA ALA A 255 2.07 13.61 -4.88
C ALA A 255 1.92 14.35 -3.54
N LEU A 256 1.03 15.34 -3.49
CA LEU A 256 0.73 16.10 -2.29
C LEU A 256 0.02 15.24 -1.24
N VAL A 257 -0.84 14.33 -1.67
CA VAL A 257 -1.56 13.38 -0.83
C VAL A 257 -0.62 12.32 -0.28
N GLU A 258 0.25 11.76 -1.11
CA GLU A 258 1.27 10.82 -0.67
C GLU A 258 2.16 11.44 0.41
N THR A 259 2.60 12.68 0.21
CA THR A 259 3.45 13.40 1.17
C THR A 259 2.68 13.70 2.47
N HIS A 260 1.50 14.31 2.37
CA HIS A 260 0.74 14.77 3.54
C HIS A 260 0.15 13.62 4.35
N ALA A 261 -0.34 12.57 3.68
CA ALA A 261 -0.84 11.39 4.35
C ALA A 261 0.32 10.61 4.99
N TYR A 262 1.51 10.57 4.40
CA TYR A 262 2.67 9.95 5.05
C TYR A 262 3.04 10.64 6.38
N GLU A 263 3.00 11.98 6.42
CA GLU A 263 3.32 12.76 7.61
C GLU A 263 2.22 12.80 8.67
N ARG A 264 0.96 12.54 8.29
CA ARG A 264 -0.19 12.69 9.20
C ARG A 264 -0.95 11.42 9.49
N THR A 265 -0.74 10.34 8.74
CA THR A 265 -1.48 9.09 8.98
C THR A 265 -0.94 8.44 10.25
N PRO A 266 -1.79 8.18 11.26
CA PRO A 266 -1.39 7.46 12.45
C PRO A 266 -0.86 6.07 12.12
N LEU A 267 0.29 5.72 12.69
CA LEU A 267 0.83 4.37 12.58
C LEU A 267 0.05 3.40 13.48
N PRO A 268 -0.19 2.15 13.05
CA PRO A 268 -0.97 1.16 13.82
C PRO A 268 -0.41 0.90 15.22
N MET A 269 0.92 0.89 15.35
CA MET A 269 1.61 0.55 16.59
C MET A 269 1.73 1.71 17.60
N THR A 270 1.63 2.96 17.15
CA THR A 270 1.77 4.14 18.03
C THR A 270 0.47 4.95 18.17
N GLY A 271 -0.48 4.76 17.25
CA GLY A 271 -1.64 5.63 17.11
C GLY A 271 -1.28 7.08 16.76
N ARG A 272 -0.04 7.34 16.33
CA ARG A 272 0.49 8.68 16.01
C ARG A 272 1.23 8.65 14.68
N PRO A 273 1.31 9.77 13.96
CA PRO A 273 2.10 9.84 12.74
C PRO A 273 3.59 9.63 13.02
N HIS A 274 4.34 9.27 11.98
CA HIS A 274 5.80 9.17 12.08
C HIS A 274 6.41 10.56 12.31
N ASP A 275 7.31 10.68 13.30
CA ASP A 275 8.14 11.86 13.50
C ASP A 275 9.57 11.57 12.99
N PRO A 276 10.00 12.15 11.86
CA PRO A 276 11.34 11.94 11.30
C PRO A 276 12.45 12.43 12.23
N ARG A 277 12.16 13.35 13.15
CA ARG A 277 13.14 13.91 14.09
C ARG A 277 13.43 12.97 15.26
N ALA A 278 12.55 11.99 15.51
CA ALA A 278 12.73 11.00 16.56
C ALA A 278 13.77 9.93 16.22
N GLY A 279 14.23 9.87 14.97
CA GLY A 279 15.16 8.87 14.45
C GLY A 279 14.48 7.83 13.56
N ALA A 280 15.20 6.77 13.22
CA ALA A 280 14.66 5.67 12.43
C ALA A 280 13.51 4.99 13.19
N LEU A 281 12.35 4.89 12.55
CA LEU A 281 11.15 4.35 13.20
C LEU A 281 11.37 2.97 13.84
N PRO A 282 12.08 2.00 13.22
CA PRO A 282 12.32 0.69 13.84
C PRO A 282 13.01 0.79 15.20
N ASP A 283 13.98 1.69 15.34
CA ASP A 283 14.74 1.87 16.58
C ASP A 283 13.87 2.54 17.65
N VAL A 284 13.06 3.53 17.26
CA VAL A 284 12.08 4.17 18.16
C VAL A 284 11.06 3.14 18.66
N LEU A 285 10.54 2.28 17.77
CA LEU A 285 9.59 1.23 18.14
C LEU A 285 10.23 0.22 19.08
N ARG A 286 11.46 -0.25 18.81
CA ARG A 286 12.18 -1.16 19.71
C ARG A 286 12.41 -0.55 21.08
N ALA A 287 12.92 0.69 21.14
CA ALA A 287 13.17 1.40 22.39
C ALA A 287 11.89 1.61 23.22
N SER A 288 10.75 1.74 22.55
CA SER A 288 9.44 1.91 23.18
C SER A 288 8.75 0.59 23.54
N GLY A 289 9.37 -0.57 23.29
CA GLY A 289 8.72 -1.87 23.47
C GLY A 289 7.54 -2.08 22.52
N LEU A 290 7.60 -1.54 21.31
CA LEU A 290 6.57 -1.71 20.27
C LEU A 290 7.05 -2.59 19.11
N GLY A 291 8.10 -3.40 19.34
CA GLY A 291 8.48 -4.50 18.45
C GLY A 291 7.38 -5.54 18.31
N TYR A 292 7.34 -6.25 17.18
CA TYR A 292 6.26 -7.18 16.86
C TYR A 292 6.23 -8.34 17.83
N ARG A 293 7.39 -8.89 18.20
CA ARG A 293 7.49 -9.93 19.21
C ARG A 293 6.89 -9.49 20.55
N HIS A 294 7.28 -8.31 21.04
CA HIS A 294 6.76 -7.82 22.32
C HIS A 294 5.26 -7.52 22.26
N ARG A 295 4.76 -6.99 21.13
CA ARG A 295 3.32 -6.75 20.93
C ARG A 295 2.52 -8.04 20.87
N VAL A 296 3.04 -9.10 20.25
CA VAL A 296 2.43 -10.43 20.27
C VAL A 296 2.40 -10.98 21.69
N ASP A 297 3.51 -10.90 22.42
CA ASP A 297 3.59 -11.38 23.81
C ASP A 297 2.68 -10.59 24.77
N ALA A 298 2.39 -9.32 24.48
CA ALA A 298 1.50 -8.47 25.29
C ALA A 298 0.02 -8.64 24.97
N ALA A 299 -0.31 -9.02 23.73
CA ALA A 299 -1.69 -9.15 23.27
C ALA A 299 -2.28 -10.55 23.45
N TRP A 300 -1.44 -11.57 23.72
CA TRP A 300 -1.85 -12.97 23.69
C TRP A 300 -1.30 -13.85 24.82
#